data_AF-A0A954R094-F1
#
_entry.id   AF-A0A954R094-F1
#
_cell.length_a   1.000
_cell.length_b   1.000
_cell.length_c   1.000
_cell.angle_alpha   90.00
_cell.angle_beta   90.00
_cell.angle_gamma   90.00
#
_symmetry.space_group_name_H-M   'P 1'
#
loop_
_entity.id
_entity.type
_entity.pdbx_description
1 polymer ?
#
loop_
_entity_poly.entity_id
_entity_poly.type
_entity_poly.pdbx_seq_one_letter_code
_entity_poly.pdbx_strand_id
1 'polypeptide(L)'
;MSRPFNDRFLVNTNRRVSAITTLSPMHWWPSFKLRVVFFLRQFGWFTENADSLKRLSFIHFARWVIIGRNSFPRLDRSQPMEDLKYDYLLFCSNFNGTWDQYIDAFSHAIPIGMDRAFGSSVKYPGSIPTTPFKHYIRANQLDTNYYYSAYPHATTNDVKRALDLAAKFQDFAARARTMTPTEFQEEYELFLYDVQNDLGASGP
;
A
#
# COMPACT_ATOMS: atom_id res chain seq x y z
N MET A 1 5.35 -31.11 13.48
CA MET A 1 6.04 -31.15 12.17
C MET A 1 5.99 -29.76 11.56
N SER A 2 7.02 -28.95 11.80
CA SER A 2 7.16 -27.59 11.29
C SER A 2 7.52 -27.64 9.81
N ARG A 3 6.65 -27.12 8.95
CA ARG A 3 6.95 -26.97 7.51
C ARG A 3 8.06 -25.93 7.33
N PRO A 4 9.00 -26.14 6.39
CA PRO A 4 10.11 -25.23 6.16
C PRO A 4 9.62 -23.84 5.68
N PHE A 5 10.38 -22.82 6.06
CA PHE A 5 9.97 -21.42 6.14
C PHE A 5 10.00 -20.65 4.79
N ASN A 6 10.36 -21.26 3.66
CA ASN A 6 10.98 -20.48 2.58
C ASN A 6 10.20 -20.24 1.27
N ASP A 7 9.17 -21.02 0.94
CA ASP A 7 8.61 -20.97 -0.44
C ASP A 7 7.29 -20.17 -0.59
N ARG A 8 6.68 -19.69 0.50
CA ARG A 8 5.39 -18.97 0.44
C ARG A 8 5.50 -17.47 0.11
N PHE A 9 6.70 -16.93 -0.02
CA PHE A 9 6.88 -15.48 -0.23
C PHE A 9 6.87 -15.04 -1.70
N LEU A 10 6.96 -15.99 -2.64
CA LEU A 10 6.97 -15.69 -4.07
C LEU A 10 5.58 -15.40 -4.64
N VAL A 11 4.51 -15.84 -3.98
CA VAL A 11 3.16 -15.81 -4.56
C VAL A 11 2.51 -14.42 -4.57
N ASN A 12 2.99 -13.51 -3.72
CA ASN A 12 2.53 -12.12 -3.65
C ASN A 12 3.57 -11.10 -4.17
N THR A 13 4.61 -11.55 -4.87
CA THR A 13 5.67 -10.66 -5.36
C THR A 13 5.73 -10.71 -6.87
N ASN A 14 5.74 -9.53 -7.50
CA ASN A 14 5.99 -9.36 -8.93
C ASN A 14 7.19 -8.41 -9.10
N ARG A 15 8.37 -9.01 -9.25
CA ARG A 15 9.68 -8.34 -9.34
C ARG A 15 9.92 -7.36 -8.18
N ARG A 16 9.80 -6.05 -8.39
CA ARG A 16 10.07 -5.01 -7.38
C ARG A 16 8.87 -4.68 -6.50
N VAL A 17 7.70 -5.25 -6.79
CA VAL A 17 6.45 -4.94 -6.09
C VAL A 17 5.95 -6.18 -5.36
N SER A 18 5.62 -5.99 -4.08
CA SER A 18 5.09 -7.00 -3.18
C SER A 18 3.69 -6.61 -2.73
N ALA A 19 2.87 -7.61 -2.41
CA ALA A 19 1.54 -7.42 -1.86
C ALA A 19 1.34 -8.17 -0.55
N ILE A 20 0.46 -7.63 0.29
CA ILE A 20 -0.04 -8.29 1.48
C ILE A 20 -1.55 -8.14 1.55
N THR A 21 -2.22 -9.24 1.87
CA THR A 21 -3.63 -9.24 2.24
C THR A 21 -3.77 -9.95 3.57
N THR A 22 -4.40 -9.31 4.55
CA THR A 22 -4.75 -9.95 5.81
C THR A 22 -6.23 -9.85 6.08
N LEU A 23 -6.77 -10.88 6.73
CA LEU A 23 -8.15 -10.93 7.16
C LEU A 23 -8.17 -11.27 8.65
N SER A 24 -8.37 -10.25 9.48
CA SER A 24 -8.33 -10.37 10.94
C SER A 24 -9.75 -10.39 11.52
N PRO A 25 -10.14 -11.41 12.30
CA PRO A 25 -11.42 -11.39 12.99
C PRO A 25 -11.44 -10.31 14.07
N MET A 26 -12.56 -9.59 14.18
CA MET A 26 -12.80 -8.50 15.11
C MET A 26 -14.08 -8.72 15.90
N HIS A 27 -14.07 -8.30 17.16
CA HIS A 27 -15.32 -8.23 17.93
C HIS A 27 -16.26 -7.18 17.29
N TRP A 28 -17.57 -7.44 17.28
CA TRP A 28 -18.52 -6.49 16.66
C TRP A 28 -18.67 -5.19 17.46
N TRP A 29 -18.70 -5.27 18.79
CA TRP A 29 -18.92 -4.10 19.64
C TRP A 29 -17.80 -3.04 19.50
N PRO A 30 -16.49 -3.38 19.38
CA PRO A 30 -15.45 -2.39 19.13
C PRO A 30 -15.36 -2.02 17.65
N SER A 31 -15.75 -2.91 16.72
CA SER A 31 -15.75 -2.61 15.28
C SER A 31 -16.64 -1.42 14.93
N PHE A 32 -17.75 -1.20 15.66
CA PHE A 32 -18.61 -0.04 15.46
C PHE A 32 -17.86 1.28 15.68
N LYS A 33 -17.02 1.37 16.72
CA LYS A 33 -16.19 2.56 16.97
C LYS A 33 -15.21 2.80 15.81
N LEU A 34 -14.59 1.73 15.30
CA LEU A 34 -13.67 1.84 14.18
C LEU A 34 -14.37 2.26 12.88
N ARG A 35 -15.59 1.75 12.63
CA ARG A 35 -16.43 2.21 11.50
C ARG A 35 -16.71 3.70 11.56
N VAL A 36 -17.02 4.24 12.75
CA VAL A 36 -17.21 5.69 12.96
C VAL A 36 -15.90 6.44 12.67
N VAL A 37 -14.77 6.00 13.22
CA VAL A 37 -13.47 6.65 12.97
C VAL A 37 -13.13 6.67 11.47
N PHE A 38 -13.30 5.54 10.76
CA PHE A 38 -13.06 5.47 9.31
C PHE A 38 -14.03 6.35 8.52
N PHE A 39 -15.31 6.36 8.88
CA PHE A 39 -16.31 7.23 8.27
C PHE A 39 -15.95 8.70 8.44
N LEU A 40 -15.60 9.13 9.66
CA LEU A 40 -15.20 10.51 9.92
C LEU A 40 -13.88 10.91 9.24
N ARG A 41 -12.93 9.97 9.12
CA ARG A 41 -11.68 10.19 8.37
C ARG A 41 -11.93 10.42 6.88
N GLN A 42 -12.97 9.79 6.30
CA GLN A 42 -13.33 10.00 4.90
C GLN A 42 -13.74 11.46 4.59
N PHE A 43 -14.18 12.22 5.61
CA PHE A 43 -14.52 13.64 5.51
C PHE A 43 -13.35 14.59 5.84
N GLY A 44 -12.13 14.05 6.01
CA GLY A 44 -10.94 14.85 6.28
C GLY A 44 -10.84 15.42 7.71
N TRP A 45 -11.66 14.93 8.65
CA TRP A 45 -11.70 15.44 10.03
C TRP A 45 -10.53 14.99 10.90
N PHE A 46 -9.69 14.09 10.38
CA PHE A 46 -8.44 13.68 11.01
C PHE A 46 -7.30 13.94 10.02
N THR A 47 -6.43 14.89 10.36
CA THR A 47 -5.21 15.16 9.61
C THR A 47 -4.08 14.24 10.07
N GLU A 48 -3.33 13.67 9.14
CA GLU A 48 -2.15 12.87 9.46
C GLU A 48 -0.90 13.76 9.49
N ASN A 49 0.05 13.42 10.37
CA ASN A 49 1.38 13.99 10.32
C ASN A 49 2.05 13.58 9.01
N ALA A 50 2.25 14.54 8.11
CA ALA A 50 2.83 14.31 6.78
C ALA A 50 4.21 13.62 6.84
N ASP A 51 4.97 13.79 7.92
CA ASP A 51 6.31 13.24 8.05
C ASP A 51 6.34 11.73 8.34
N SER A 52 5.34 11.17 9.02
CA SER A 52 5.24 9.72 9.18
C SER A 52 4.88 9.02 7.87
N LEU A 53 4.15 9.71 6.98
CA LEU A 53 3.77 9.21 5.66
C LEU A 53 4.93 9.24 4.65
N LYS A 54 5.81 10.25 4.72
CA LYS A 54 7.04 10.30 3.88
C LYS A 54 7.94 9.08 4.11
N ARG A 55 8.01 8.59 5.35
CA ARG A 55 8.75 7.35 5.71
C ARG A 55 8.14 6.09 5.11
N LEU A 56 6.89 6.15 4.65
CA LEU A 56 6.17 5.06 4.00
C LEU A 56 6.04 5.28 2.48
N SER A 57 6.93 6.07 1.89
CA SER A 57 6.89 6.42 0.46
C SER A 57 7.08 5.24 -0.51
N PHE A 58 7.53 4.08 0.00
CA PHE A 58 7.60 2.82 -0.74
C PHE A 58 6.25 2.09 -0.84
N ILE A 59 5.20 2.58 -0.17
CA ILE A 59 3.84 2.04 -0.29
C ILE A 59 3.18 2.63 -1.53
N HIS A 60 2.68 1.75 -2.41
CA HIS A 60 1.92 2.12 -3.59
C HIS A 60 0.47 2.39 -3.21
N PHE A 61 -0.08 1.51 -2.37
CA PHE A 61 -1.47 1.55 -1.96
C PHE A 61 -1.66 0.79 -0.65
N ALA A 62 -2.56 1.27 0.22
CA ALA A 62 -2.99 0.57 1.41
C ALA A 62 -4.48 0.81 1.66
N ARG A 63 -5.21 -0.24 2.03
CA ARG A 63 -6.66 -0.19 2.25
C ARG A 63 -7.04 -1.01 3.47
N TRP A 64 -7.86 -0.41 4.33
CA TRP A 64 -8.55 -1.08 5.42
C TRP A 64 -10.05 -1.11 5.13
N VAL A 65 -10.66 -2.28 5.25
CA VAL A 65 -12.09 -2.48 5.04
C VAL A 65 -12.64 -3.31 6.19
N ILE A 66 -13.74 -2.86 6.79
CA ILE A 66 -14.46 -3.64 7.79
C ILE A 66 -15.61 -4.36 7.09
N ILE A 67 -15.55 -5.68 7.06
CA ILE A 67 -16.60 -6.56 6.55
C ILE A 67 -17.44 -6.98 7.74
N GLY A 68 -18.73 -6.60 7.74
CA GLY A 68 -19.64 -7.06 8.78
C GLY A 68 -19.89 -8.56 8.67
N ARG A 69 -20.10 -9.21 9.82
CA ARG A 69 -20.48 -10.64 9.88
C ARG A 69 -21.65 -11.01 8.95
N ASN A 70 -22.59 -10.09 8.76
CA ASN A 70 -23.79 -10.26 7.95
C ASN A 70 -23.67 -9.62 6.55
N SER A 71 -22.47 -9.21 6.15
CA SER A 71 -22.22 -8.42 4.93
C SER A 71 -21.35 -9.15 3.92
N PHE A 72 -21.08 -10.43 4.13
CA PHE A 72 -20.39 -11.25 3.14
C PHE A 72 -21.24 -11.38 1.86
N PRO A 73 -20.62 -11.34 0.67
CA PRO A 73 -21.35 -11.36 -0.58
C PRO A 73 -22.09 -12.68 -0.77
N ARG A 74 -23.34 -12.59 -1.22
CA ARG A 74 -24.13 -13.73 -1.71
C ARG A 74 -24.28 -13.57 -3.21
N LEU A 75 -23.70 -14.49 -3.97
CA LEU A 75 -23.73 -14.44 -5.43
C LEU A 75 -25.07 -14.94 -5.98
N ASP A 76 -25.80 -15.73 -5.20
CA ASP A 76 -27.11 -16.28 -5.55
C ASP A 76 -28.04 -16.35 -4.32
N ARG A 77 -29.36 -16.29 -4.54
CA ARG A 77 -30.37 -16.38 -3.45
C ARG A 77 -30.43 -17.77 -2.81
N SER A 78 -30.04 -18.82 -3.53
CA SER A 78 -29.94 -20.20 -3.04
C SER A 78 -28.73 -20.44 -2.16
N GLN A 79 -27.69 -19.59 -2.23
CA GLN A 79 -26.51 -19.70 -1.38
C GLN A 79 -26.91 -19.43 0.08
N PRO A 80 -26.64 -20.34 1.04
CA PRO A 80 -26.93 -20.10 2.45
C PRO A 80 -26.17 -18.88 2.98
N MET A 81 -26.73 -18.22 3.99
CA MET A 81 -26.02 -17.14 4.67
C MET A 81 -24.93 -17.73 5.57
N GLU A 82 -23.77 -17.07 5.58
CA GLU A 82 -22.71 -17.40 6.52
C GLU A 82 -23.15 -17.05 7.96
N ASP A 83 -22.94 -17.96 8.90
CA ASP A 83 -23.16 -17.72 10.33
C ASP A 83 -21.82 -17.37 11.02
N LEU A 84 -21.48 -16.08 10.98
CA LEU A 84 -20.19 -15.58 11.46
C LEU A 84 -20.29 -14.91 12.83
N LYS A 85 -19.43 -15.35 13.75
CA LYS A 85 -19.32 -14.77 15.10
C LYS A 85 -18.63 -13.40 15.13
N TYR A 86 -17.81 -13.07 14.14
CA TYR A 86 -16.92 -11.91 14.14
C TYR A 86 -17.19 -11.00 12.93
N ASP A 87 -16.92 -9.71 13.10
CA ASP A 87 -16.69 -8.83 11.95
C ASP A 87 -15.23 -9.05 11.50
N TYR A 88 -14.85 -8.60 10.30
CA TYR A 88 -13.51 -8.86 9.78
C TYR A 88 -12.85 -7.59 9.27
N LEU A 89 -11.59 -7.37 9.67
CA LEU A 89 -10.72 -6.36 9.09
C LEU A 89 -9.97 -6.97 7.92
N LEU A 90 -10.33 -6.55 6.71
CA LEU A 90 -9.55 -6.79 5.52
C LEU A 90 -8.53 -5.66 5.37
N PHE A 91 -7.25 -6.00 5.38
CA PHE A 91 -6.17 -5.09 5.05
C PHE A 91 -5.48 -5.55 3.78
N CYS A 92 -5.37 -4.67 2.79
CA CYS A 92 -4.65 -4.92 1.54
C CYS A 92 -3.59 -3.84 1.34
N SER A 93 -2.39 -4.21 0.93
CA SER A 93 -1.39 -3.22 0.53
C SER A 93 -0.43 -3.73 -0.53
N ASN A 94 0.02 -2.80 -1.37
CA ASN A 94 1.04 -2.98 -2.39
C ASN A 94 2.23 -2.06 -2.08
N PHE A 95 3.45 -2.56 -2.19
CA PHE A 95 4.64 -1.84 -1.75
C PHE A 95 5.93 -2.34 -2.42
N ASN A 96 6.99 -1.54 -2.35
CA ASN A 96 8.34 -1.97 -2.70
C ASN A 96 9.09 -2.50 -1.47
N GLY A 97 9.85 -3.59 -1.64
CA GLY A 97 10.66 -4.20 -0.58
C GLY A 97 10.14 -5.55 -0.09
N THR A 98 10.78 -6.08 0.95
CA THR A 98 10.42 -7.38 1.52
C THR A 98 9.28 -7.26 2.52
N TRP A 99 8.58 -8.37 2.76
CA TRP A 99 7.52 -8.45 3.76
C TRP A 99 8.01 -8.03 5.16
N ASP A 100 9.21 -8.48 5.55
CA ASP A 100 9.78 -8.13 6.86
C ASP A 100 10.04 -6.63 7.00
N GLN A 101 10.72 -6.03 6.01
CA GLN A 101 11.01 -4.60 5.98
C GLN A 101 9.73 -3.77 6.04
N TYR A 102 8.70 -4.22 5.34
CA TYR A 102 7.40 -3.57 5.31
C TYR A 102 6.75 -3.55 6.70
N ILE A 103 6.63 -4.72 7.35
CA ILE A 103 5.98 -4.79 8.68
C ILE A 103 6.81 -4.06 9.74
N ASP A 104 8.14 -4.13 9.67
CA ASP A 104 9.03 -3.36 10.55
C ASP A 104 8.79 -1.85 10.41
N ALA A 105 8.68 -1.36 9.16
CA ALA A 105 8.42 0.05 8.91
C ALA A 105 7.08 0.51 9.48
N PHE A 106 6.02 -0.30 9.43
CA PHE A 106 4.74 0.03 10.06
C PHE A 106 4.83 0.10 11.59
N SER A 107 5.46 -0.90 12.20
CA SER A 107 5.67 -0.96 13.65
C SER A 107 6.43 0.25 14.17
N HIS A 108 7.45 0.71 13.45
CA HIS A 108 8.28 1.83 13.89
C HIS A 108 7.76 3.21 13.47
N ALA A 109 7.21 3.35 12.26
CA ALA A 109 6.81 4.66 11.74
C ALA A 109 5.43 5.12 12.23
N ILE A 110 4.48 4.19 12.43
CA ILE A 110 3.09 4.50 12.79
C ILE A 110 2.44 3.50 13.78
N PRO A 111 3.09 3.17 14.92
CA PRO A 111 2.58 2.19 15.88
C PRO A 111 1.17 2.52 16.40
N ILE A 112 0.92 3.79 16.73
CA ILE A 112 -0.39 4.26 17.21
C ILE A 112 -1.47 4.08 16.12
N GLY A 113 -1.13 4.32 14.85
CA GLY A 113 -2.04 4.11 13.73
C GLY A 113 -2.41 2.64 13.58
N MET A 114 -1.41 1.76 13.72
CA MET A 114 -1.59 0.32 13.68
C MET A 114 -2.44 -0.20 14.84
N ASP A 115 -2.20 0.25 16.06
CA ASP A 115 -2.97 -0.15 17.22
C ASP A 115 -4.41 0.34 17.14
N ARG A 116 -4.67 1.51 16.55
CA ARG A 116 -6.03 1.98 16.27
C ARG A 116 -6.74 1.12 15.23
N ALA A 117 -6.05 0.73 14.16
CA ALA A 117 -6.63 -0.07 13.09
C ALA A 117 -6.92 -1.52 13.54
N PHE A 118 -5.95 -2.15 14.21
CA PHE A 118 -6.00 -3.58 14.55
C PHE A 118 -6.42 -3.88 15.98
N GLY A 119 -6.45 -2.89 16.90
CA GLY A 119 -6.66 -3.10 18.34
C GLY A 119 -8.01 -3.73 18.72
N SER A 120 -8.98 -3.72 17.81
CA SER A 120 -10.28 -4.40 17.98
C SER A 120 -10.29 -5.84 17.46
N SER A 121 -9.17 -6.31 16.90
CA SER A 121 -9.01 -7.65 16.35
C SER A 121 -8.67 -8.66 17.45
N VAL A 122 -9.17 -9.87 17.29
CA VAL A 122 -8.99 -10.97 18.25
C VAL A 122 -7.51 -11.35 18.33
N LYS A 123 -6.96 -11.38 19.55
CA LYS A 123 -5.54 -11.73 19.84
C LYS A 123 -4.50 -10.80 19.20
N TYR A 124 -4.88 -9.57 18.82
CA TYR A 124 -3.88 -8.58 18.39
C TYR A 124 -2.91 -8.27 19.54
N PRO A 125 -1.58 -8.42 19.33
CA PRO A 125 -0.59 -8.30 20.41
C PRO A 125 -0.11 -6.86 20.65
N GLY A 126 -0.59 -5.88 19.88
CA GLY A 126 0.05 -4.58 19.74
C GLY A 126 1.01 -4.55 18.55
N SER A 127 1.31 -3.36 18.05
CA SER A 127 2.27 -3.15 16.96
C SER A 127 3.72 -3.29 17.44
N ILE A 128 3.95 -2.97 18.71
CA ILE A 128 5.23 -3.09 19.41
C ILE A 128 5.03 -4.04 20.61
N PRO A 129 5.91 -5.04 20.83
CA PRO A 129 7.11 -5.35 20.05
C PRO A 129 6.80 -5.98 18.68
N THR A 130 7.69 -5.74 17.69
CA THR A 130 7.43 -6.09 16.28
C THR A 130 7.34 -7.60 16.02
N THR A 131 8.05 -8.44 16.79
CA THR A 131 8.06 -9.89 16.55
C THR A 131 6.69 -10.55 16.76
N PRO A 132 5.98 -10.36 17.91
CA PRO A 132 4.59 -10.79 18.03
C PRO A 132 3.67 -10.21 16.96
N PHE A 133 3.87 -8.95 16.57
CA PHE A 133 3.08 -8.31 15.54
C PHE A 133 3.26 -9.01 14.17
N LYS A 134 4.49 -9.31 13.76
CA LYS A 134 4.81 -10.11 12.57
C LYS A 134 4.13 -11.48 12.61
N HIS A 135 4.20 -12.19 13.74
CA HIS A 135 3.53 -13.48 13.89
C HIS A 135 2.00 -13.36 13.73
N TYR A 136 1.41 -12.32 14.32
CA TYR A 136 -0.01 -12.04 14.18
C TYR A 136 -0.41 -11.77 12.72
N ILE A 137 0.33 -10.90 12.02
CA ILE A 137 0.08 -10.60 10.60
C ILE A 137 0.20 -11.86 9.76
N ARG A 138 1.26 -12.67 9.98
CA ARG A 138 1.47 -13.92 9.26
C ARG A 138 0.36 -14.93 9.47
N ALA A 139 -0.17 -15.03 10.69
CA ALA A 139 -1.27 -15.94 11.03
C ALA A 139 -2.61 -15.54 10.38
N ASN A 140 -2.79 -14.26 10.06
CA ASN A 140 -4.01 -13.73 9.44
C ASN A 140 -3.82 -13.39 7.95
N GLN A 141 -2.65 -13.69 7.37
CA GLN A 141 -2.35 -13.38 5.98
C GLN A 141 -3.01 -14.40 5.03
N LEU A 142 -3.59 -13.89 3.96
CA LEU A 142 -4.05 -14.65 2.82
C LEU A 142 -2.99 -14.57 1.71
N ASP A 143 -2.48 -15.73 1.30
CA ASP A 143 -1.54 -15.83 0.18
C ASP A 143 -2.35 -15.89 -1.13
N THR A 144 -1.99 -15.06 -2.11
CA THR A 144 -2.64 -15.02 -3.42
C THR A 144 -1.94 -16.00 -4.36
N ASN A 145 -2.67 -16.71 -5.22
CA ASN A 145 -2.04 -17.63 -6.18
C ASN A 145 -1.33 -16.92 -7.35
N TYR A 146 -1.75 -15.70 -7.68
CA TYR A 146 -1.17 -14.89 -8.74
C TYR A 146 -1.30 -13.40 -8.41
N TYR A 147 -0.18 -12.69 -8.34
CA TYR A 147 -0.15 -11.25 -8.11
C TYR A 147 0.26 -10.49 -9.38
N TYR A 148 -0.57 -9.53 -9.79
CA TYR A 148 -0.32 -8.68 -10.95
C TYR A 148 -0.02 -7.24 -10.53
N SER A 149 1.02 -6.66 -11.12
CA SER A 149 1.33 -5.23 -11.07
C SER A 149 1.53 -4.74 -12.50
N ALA A 150 0.92 -3.61 -12.85
CA ALA A 150 1.07 -3.00 -14.17
C ALA A 150 2.51 -2.51 -14.44
N TYR A 151 3.25 -2.18 -13.37
CA TYR A 151 4.62 -1.66 -13.45
C TYR A 151 5.57 -2.47 -12.55
N PRO A 152 5.85 -3.75 -12.84
CA PRO A 152 6.59 -4.62 -11.93
C PRO A 152 8.07 -4.22 -11.77
N HIS A 153 8.59 -3.39 -12.68
CA HIS A 153 9.95 -2.87 -12.66
C HIS A 153 10.09 -1.48 -12.04
N ALA A 154 8.96 -0.80 -11.76
CA ALA A 154 8.96 0.57 -11.27
C ALA A 154 8.64 0.60 -9.77
N THR A 155 9.39 1.41 -9.03
CA THR A 155 9.05 1.82 -7.67
C THR A 155 8.06 2.98 -7.68
N THR A 156 7.45 3.30 -6.54
CA THR A 156 6.61 4.51 -6.41
C THR A 156 7.40 5.76 -6.79
N ASN A 157 8.69 5.81 -6.48
CA ASN A 157 9.55 6.93 -6.83
C ASN A 157 9.78 6.99 -8.33
N ASP A 158 10.06 5.87 -8.99
CA ASP A 158 10.23 5.83 -10.45
C ASP A 158 8.97 6.36 -11.17
N VAL A 159 7.78 5.94 -10.73
CA VAL A 159 6.51 6.42 -11.30
C VAL A 159 6.32 7.93 -11.08
N LYS A 160 6.61 8.44 -9.88
CA LYS A 160 6.53 9.89 -9.59
C LYS A 160 7.50 10.70 -10.45
N ARG A 161 8.73 10.21 -10.62
CA ARG A 161 9.78 10.85 -11.42
C ARG A 161 9.40 10.85 -12.90
N ALA A 162 8.85 9.74 -13.41
CA ALA A 162 8.35 9.66 -14.78
C ALA A 162 7.18 10.63 -15.04
N LEU A 163 6.27 10.81 -14.07
CA LEU A 163 5.18 11.78 -14.19
C LEU A 163 5.68 13.24 -14.18
N ASP A 164 6.65 13.56 -13.32
CA ASP A 164 7.27 14.89 -13.27
C ASP A 164 8.01 15.21 -14.58
N LEU A 165 8.83 14.26 -15.06
CA LEU A 165 9.51 14.34 -16.36
C LEU A 165 8.50 14.54 -17.49
N ALA A 166 7.40 13.77 -17.51
CA ALA A 166 6.39 13.88 -18.56
C ALA A 166 5.73 15.27 -18.59
N ALA A 167 5.41 15.84 -17.42
CA ALA A 167 4.85 17.19 -17.33
C ALA A 167 5.85 18.24 -17.83
N LYS A 168 7.08 18.22 -17.32
CA LYS A 168 8.15 19.15 -17.75
C LYS A 168 8.46 19.04 -19.23
N PHE A 169 8.46 17.83 -19.78
CA PHE A 169 8.66 17.59 -21.20
C PHE A 169 7.52 18.17 -22.04
N GLN A 170 6.25 18.02 -21.60
CA GLN A 170 5.12 18.63 -22.30
C GLN A 170 5.22 20.15 -22.33
N ASP A 171 5.60 20.76 -21.21
CA ASP A 171 5.79 22.21 -21.11
C ASP A 171 6.95 22.68 -22.00
N PHE A 172 8.09 21.98 -21.97
CA PHE A 172 9.22 22.23 -22.87
C PHE A 172 8.80 22.11 -24.35
N ALA A 173 8.14 21.02 -24.71
CA ALA A 173 7.70 20.75 -26.08
C ALA A 173 6.69 21.79 -26.59
N ALA A 174 5.88 22.37 -25.71
CA ALA A 174 4.97 23.47 -26.07
C ALA A 174 5.74 24.76 -26.39
N ARG A 175 6.74 25.12 -25.57
CA ARG A 175 7.58 26.32 -25.78
C ARG A 175 8.51 26.17 -26.99
N ALA A 176 9.06 24.98 -27.20
CA ALA A 176 10.02 24.67 -28.26
C ALA A 176 9.47 24.89 -29.68
N ARG A 177 8.13 24.84 -29.87
CA ARG A 177 7.50 24.98 -31.20
C ARG A 177 7.74 26.31 -31.89
N THR A 178 8.04 27.36 -31.12
CA THR A 178 8.21 28.73 -31.65
C THR A 178 9.65 29.22 -31.54
N MET A 179 10.58 28.37 -31.11
CA MET A 179 11.99 28.71 -30.92
C MET A 179 12.79 28.59 -32.21
N THR A 180 13.81 29.43 -32.35
CA THR A 180 14.87 29.25 -33.35
C THR A 180 15.79 28.08 -32.94
N PRO A 181 16.62 27.53 -33.85
CA PRO A 181 17.54 26.44 -33.52
C PRO A 181 18.49 26.75 -32.35
N THR A 182 18.98 27.99 -32.25
CA THR A 182 19.88 28.41 -31.16
C THR A 182 19.15 28.47 -29.83
N GLU A 183 17.97 29.11 -29.78
CA GLU A 183 17.15 29.18 -28.57
C GLU A 183 16.72 27.78 -28.11
N PHE A 184 16.38 26.90 -29.05
CA PHE A 184 16.05 25.50 -28.74
C PHE A 184 17.22 24.78 -28.07
N GLN A 185 18.45 24.95 -28.57
CA GLN A 185 19.63 24.31 -28.00
C GLN A 185 19.85 24.73 -26.54
N GLU A 186 19.80 26.04 -26.26
CA GLU A 186 19.98 26.58 -24.91
C GLU A 186 18.88 26.08 -23.94
N GLU A 187 17.62 26.14 -24.36
CA GLU A 187 16.49 25.68 -23.55
C GLU A 187 16.49 24.15 -23.35
N TYR A 188 16.95 23.38 -24.36
CA TYR A 188 17.08 21.94 -24.25
C TYR A 188 18.15 21.54 -23.22
N GLU A 189 19.29 22.24 -23.19
CA GLU A 189 20.34 22.01 -22.19
C GLU A 189 19.84 22.30 -20.76
N LEU A 190 19.11 23.40 -20.58
CA LEU A 190 18.48 23.72 -19.29
C LEU A 190 17.44 22.67 -18.88
N PHE A 191 16.61 22.23 -19.82
CA PHE A 191 15.65 21.16 -19.60
C PHE A 191 16.35 19.86 -19.18
N LEU A 192 17.39 19.43 -19.89
CA LEU A 192 18.16 18.25 -19.54
C LEU A 192 18.79 18.35 -18.15
N TYR A 193 19.36 19.51 -17.80
CA TYR A 193 19.93 19.73 -16.48
C TYR A 193 18.89 19.58 -15.36
N ASP A 194 17.66 20.07 -15.58
CA ASP A 194 16.57 19.97 -14.61
C ASP A 194 16.08 18.53 -14.43
N VAL A 195 15.97 17.76 -15.51
CA VAL A 195 15.35 16.42 -15.48
C VAL A 195 16.33 15.25 -15.40
N GLN A 196 17.64 15.48 -15.44
CA GLN A 196 18.65 14.41 -15.50
C GLN A 196 18.52 13.36 -14.38
N ASN A 197 18.04 13.76 -13.19
CA ASN A 197 17.85 12.86 -12.04
C ASN A 197 16.55 12.04 -12.13
N ASP A 198 15.65 12.40 -13.04
CA ASP A 198 14.36 11.75 -13.24
C ASP A 198 14.42 10.73 -14.40
N LEU A 199 15.50 10.71 -15.17
CA LEU A 199 15.81 9.77 -16.25
C LEU A 199 16.23 8.40 -15.68
N GLY A 200 15.30 7.72 -15.00
CA GLY A 200 15.54 6.40 -14.42
C GLY A 200 15.55 5.28 -15.46
N ALA A 201 16.37 4.25 -15.22
CA ALA A 201 16.38 3.01 -15.99
C ALA A 201 15.15 2.14 -15.65
N SER A 202 13.99 2.55 -16.16
CA SER A 202 12.72 1.79 -16.04
C SER A 202 12.46 0.96 -17.31
N GLY A 203 13.52 0.33 -17.84
CA GLY A 203 13.44 -0.66 -18.92
C GLY A 203 13.15 -2.09 -18.40
N PRO A 204 12.66 -2.99 -19.28
CA PRO A 204 12.49 -4.42 -18.96
C PRO A 204 13.80 -5.14 -18.64
#